data_AF-A0A951PVC2-F1
#
_entry.id   AF-A0A951PVC2-F1
#
_cell.length_a   1.000
_cell.length_b   1.000
_cell.length_c   1.000
_cell.angle_alpha   90.00
_cell.angle_beta   90.00
_cell.angle_gamma   90.00
#
_symmetry.space_group_name_H-M   'P 1'
#
loop_
_entity.id
_entity.type
_entity.pdbx_description
1 polymer ?
#
loop_
_entity_poly.entity_id
_entity_poly.type
_entity_poly.pdbx_seq_one_letter_code
_entity_poly.pdbx_strand_id
1 'polypeptide(L)'
;MQEQILLQETVLDCANLSTRELNQQLKALASEGVPVVKVLNPAGRHNLAVGMEQPITIHFQGPVGYYCGGLGDSINIEVFGACGWSVGENLMGGTITIHGSASANAAASAHGGKVCILGNASSRAGISLKGGTLIVTGNVGYGSAFMMQQGCMIVCGNAGENLADSIYDGAIYVGGTISSLGADATIEPMSEQDWQKLEQELSPLGIAPREYDFKKIVCAKELYHFKAKNWAKWKDAY
;
A
#
# COMPACT_ATOMS: atom_id res chain seq x y z
N MET A 1 -13.97 9.88 -41.59
CA MET A 1 -14.98 9.46 -40.61
C MET A 1 -14.38 8.28 -39.86
N GLN A 2 -13.69 8.55 -38.75
CA GLN A 2 -13.06 7.49 -37.95
C GLN A 2 -14.15 6.85 -37.09
N GLU A 3 -14.39 5.56 -37.32
CA GLU A 3 -15.23 4.74 -36.45
C GLU A 3 -14.60 4.67 -35.07
N GLN A 4 -15.25 5.31 -34.11
CA GLN A 4 -15.02 5.11 -32.70
C GLN A 4 -15.47 3.67 -32.38
N ILE A 5 -14.54 2.72 -32.32
CA ILE A 5 -14.80 1.40 -31.78
C ILE A 5 -15.14 1.63 -30.30
N LEU A 6 -16.43 1.60 -29.98
CA LEU A 6 -16.92 1.47 -28.60
C LEU A 6 -16.39 0.13 -28.08
N LEU A 7 -15.28 0.15 -27.35
CA LEU A 7 -14.86 -1.00 -26.55
C LEU A 7 -15.98 -1.29 -25.56
N GLN A 8 -16.66 -2.41 -25.75
CA GLN A 8 -17.70 -2.87 -24.84
C GLN A 8 -17.06 -3.10 -23.47
N GLU A 9 -17.57 -2.43 -22.43
CA GLU A 9 -17.06 -2.57 -21.06
C GLU A 9 -17.31 -4.02 -20.60
N THR A 10 -16.25 -4.76 -20.27
CA THR A 10 -16.38 -6.09 -19.66
C THR A 10 -16.81 -5.93 -18.20
N VAL A 11 -18.01 -6.42 -17.88
CA VAL A 11 -18.60 -6.29 -16.54
C VAL A 11 -18.85 -7.65 -15.92
N LEU A 12 -18.41 -7.83 -14.67
CA LEU A 12 -18.73 -8.99 -13.82
C LEU A 12 -19.56 -8.52 -12.62
N ASP A 13 -20.57 -9.29 -12.23
CA ASP A 13 -21.35 -9.03 -11.02
C ASP A 13 -20.97 -10.03 -9.92
N CYS A 14 -20.36 -9.53 -8.84
CA CYS A 14 -20.00 -10.36 -7.68
C CYS A 14 -21.22 -11.01 -7.04
N ALA A 15 -22.41 -10.41 -7.08
CA ALA A 15 -23.58 -10.91 -6.35
C ALA A 15 -23.95 -12.34 -6.76
N ASN A 16 -23.69 -12.70 -8.02
CA ASN A 16 -24.05 -13.99 -8.61
C ASN A 16 -22.88 -14.99 -8.68
N LEU A 17 -21.73 -14.64 -8.11
CA LEU A 17 -20.51 -15.45 -8.18
C LEU A 17 -19.96 -15.68 -6.77
N SER A 18 -19.43 -16.88 -6.53
CA SER A 18 -18.54 -17.11 -5.40
C SER A 18 -17.20 -16.36 -5.59
N THR A 19 -16.44 -16.16 -4.51
CA THR A 19 -15.07 -15.62 -4.59
C THR A 19 -14.19 -16.42 -5.57
N ARG A 20 -14.35 -17.74 -5.60
CA ARG A 20 -13.53 -18.61 -6.46
C ARG A 20 -13.88 -18.39 -7.92
N GLU A 21 -15.16 -18.41 -8.26
CA GLU A 21 -15.62 -18.22 -9.64
C GLU A 21 -15.23 -16.84 -10.17
N LEU A 22 -15.38 -15.79 -9.36
CA LEU A 22 -14.95 -14.44 -9.76
C LEU A 22 -13.45 -14.40 -10.06
N ASN A 23 -12.60 -14.93 -9.18
CA ASN A 23 -11.15 -14.95 -9.42
C ASN A 23 -10.78 -15.78 -10.65
N GLN A 24 -11.46 -16.92 -10.88
CA GLN A 24 -11.22 -17.72 -12.08
C GLN A 24 -11.60 -16.96 -13.36
N GLN A 25 -12.73 -16.25 -13.35
CA GLN A 25 -13.14 -15.41 -14.49
C GLN A 25 -12.17 -14.25 -14.72
N LEU A 26 -11.76 -13.54 -13.67
CA LEU A 26 -10.76 -12.47 -13.79
C LEU A 26 -9.44 -12.99 -14.39
N LYS A 27 -8.97 -14.17 -13.96
CA LYS A 27 -7.77 -14.81 -14.52
C LYS A 27 -7.95 -15.18 -15.99
N ALA A 28 -9.09 -15.75 -16.36
CA ALA A 28 -9.40 -16.09 -17.76
C ALA A 28 -9.42 -14.83 -18.64
N LEU A 29 -10.09 -13.77 -18.20
CA LEU A 29 -10.15 -12.49 -18.90
C LEU A 29 -8.76 -11.87 -19.08
N ALA A 30 -7.90 -11.93 -18.05
CA ALA A 30 -6.50 -11.48 -18.16
C ALA A 30 -5.73 -12.30 -19.22
N SER A 31 -5.95 -13.63 -19.26
CA SER A 31 -5.31 -14.53 -20.27
C SER A 31 -5.82 -14.32 -21.68
N GLU A 32 -7.05 -13.85 -21.83
CA GLU A 32 -7.62 -13.44 -23.11
C GLU A 32 -7.16 -12.03 -23.54
N GLY A 33 -6.39 -11.33 -22.70
CA GLY A 33 -5.89 -10.00 -22.98
C GLY A 33 -6.93 -8.90 -22.80
N VAL A 34 -8.00 -9.15 -22.03
CA VAL A 34 -8.99 -8.14 -21.68
C VAL A 34 -8.33 -7.09 -20.79
N PRO A 35 -8.25 -5.82 -21.23
CA PRO A 35 -7.42 -4.84 -20.55
C PRO A 35 -8.06 -4.29 -19.27
N VAL A 36 -9.39 -4.19 -19.24
CA VAL A 36 -10.15 -3.56 -18.15
C VAL A 36 -11.41 -4.37 -17.87
N VAL A 37 -11.67 -4.65 -16.59
CA VAL A 37 -12.88 -5.32 -16.12
C VAL A 37 -13.49 -4.51 -14.98
N LYS A 38 -14.79 -4.25 -15.07
CA LYS A 38 -15.57 -3.63 -13.99
C LYS A 38 -16.28 -4.71 -13.19
N VAL A 39 -16.15 -4.64 -11.88
CA VAL A 39 -16.74 -5.61 -10.95
C VAL A 39 -17.78 -4.91 -10.09
N LEU A 40 -19.05 -5.32 -10.24
CA LEU A 40 -20.17 -4.80 -9.48
C LEU A 40 -20.37 -5.58 -8.17
N ASN A 41 -20.99 -4.91 -7.17
CA ASN A 41 -21.46 -5.49 -5.92
C ASN A 41 -20.42 -6.33 -5.12
N PRO A 42 -19.17 -5.86 -4.95
CA PRO A 42 -18.14 -6.62 -4.21
C PRO A 42 -18.51 -6.85 -2.74
N ALA A 43 -19.35 -5.98 -2.16
CA ALA A 43 -20.00 -6.15 -0.85
C ALA A 43 -19.06 -6.58 0.30
N GLY A 44 -17.84 -6.05 0.34
CA GLY A 44 -16.86 -6.36 1.39
C GLY A 44 -16.29 -7.78 1.33
N ARG A 45 -16.49 -8.50 0.22
CA ARG A 45 -16.06 -9.89 0.06
C ARG A 45 -14.54 -9.99 0.07
N HIS A 46 -14.04 -11.01 0.74
CA HIS A 46 -12.60 -11.25 0.92
C HIS A 46 -11.99 -11.95 -0.29
N ASN A 47 -10.67 -11.83 -0.41
CA ASN A 47 -9.80 -12.54 -1.36
C ASN A 47 -10.16 -12.30 -2.83
N LEU A 48 -10.50 -11.06 -3.20
CA LEU A 48 -10.78 -10.68 -4.58
C LEU A 48 -9.47 -10.31 -5.30
N ALA A 49 -9.32 -10.77 -6.55
CA ALA A 49 -8.15 -10.55 -7.39
C ALA A 49 -6.81 -10.99 -6.73
N VAL A 50 -6.83 -12.08 -5.97
CA VAL A 50 -5.63 -12.64 -5.31
C VAL A 50 -4.85 -13.53 -6.27
N GLY A 51 -3.52 -13.38 -6.30
CA GLY A 51 -2.62 -14.21 -7.10
C GLY A 51 -2.88 -14.06 -8.59
N MET A 52 -3.07 -12.82 -9.04
CA MET A 52 -3.18 -12.45 -10.44
C MET A 52 -1.77 -12.22 -10.99
N GLU A 53 -1.39 -12.92 -12.04
CA GLU A 53 0.00 -12.93 -12.57
C GLU A 53 0.10 -12.32 -13.97
N GLN A 54 -1.04 -11.89 -14.53
CA GLN A 54 -1.10 -11.31 -15.87
C GLN A 54 -1.67 -9.89 -15.80
N PRO A 55 -1.21 -8.98 -16.68
CA PRO A 55 -1.67 -7.61 -16.66
C PRO A 55 -3.17 -7.49 -16.89
N ILE A 56 -3.85 -6.81 -15.98
CA ILE A 56 -5.28 -6.49 -16.08
C ILE A 56 -5.58 -5.28 -15.19
N THR A 57 -6.54 -4.47 -15.62
CA THR A 57 -7.11 -3.41 -14.79
C THR A 57 -8.48 -3.83 -14.27
N ILE A 58 -8.71 -3.73 -12.96
CA ILE A 58 -9.96 -4.14 -12.32
C ILE A 58 -10.54 -2.98 -11.52
N HIS A 59 -11.77 -2.57 -11.84
CA HIS A 59 -12.49 -1.53 -11.14
C HIS A 59 -13.61 -2.13 -10.28
N PHE A 60 -13.40 -2.20 -8.96
CA PHE A 60 -14.42 -2.66 -8.01
C PHE A 60 -15.37 -1.53 -7.63
N GLN A 61 -16.65 -1.67 -7.98
CA GLN A 61 -17.72 -0.71 -7.68
C GLN A 61 -18.29 -0.98 -6.28
N GLY A 62 -17.54 -0.61 -5.25
CA GLY A 62 -17.94 -0.75 -3.85
C GLY A 62 -16.81 -1.28 -2.96
N PRO A 63 -17.08 -1.47 -1.65
CA PRO A 63 -16.06 -1.91 -0.71
C PRO A 63 -15.63 -3.36 -0.94
N VAL A 64 -14.36 -3.65 -0.63
CA VAL A 64 -13.78 -5.00 -0.71
C VAL A 64 -13.30 -5.47 0.67
N GLY A 65 -13.12 -6.77 0.82
CA GLY A 65 -12.73 -7.41 2.06
C GLY A 65 -11.22 -7.57 2.23
N TYR A 66 -10.85 -8.63 2.95
CA TYR A 66 -9.45 -8.94 3.26
C TYR A 66 -8.68 -9.38 2.01
N TYR A 67 -7.38 -9.09 1.98
CA TYR A 67 -6.42 -9.59 0.99
C TYR A 67 -6.71 -9.19 -0.46
N CYS A 68 -7.54 -8.19 -0.72
CA CYS A 68 -7.83 -7.76 -2.10
C CYS A 68 -6.53 -7.40 -2.84
N GLY A 69 -6.31 -7.99 -4.02
CA GLY A 69 -5.12 -7.77 -4.83
C GLY A 69 -3.81 -8.34 -4.26
N GLY A 70 -3.87 -9.15 -3.19
CA GLY A 70 -2.68 -9.77 -2.62
C GLY A 70 -2.02 -10.76 -3.58
N LEU A 71 -0.70 -10.93 -3.46
CA LEU A 71 0.12 -11.81 -4.32
C LEU A 71 0.05 -11.47 -5.82
N GLY A 72 -0.39 -10.26 -6.17
CA GLY A 72 -0.52 -9.83 -7.55
C GLY A 72 0.81 -9.40 -8.17
N ASP A 73 0.96 -9.61 -9.48
CA ASP A 73 2.05 -9.07 -10.29
C ASP A 73 1.49 -8.35 -11.52
N SER A 74 1.98 -7.13 -11.75
CA SER A 74 1.62 -6.27 -12.88
C SER A 74 0.11 -5.98 -13.00
N ILE A 75 -0.61 -5.94 -11.88
CA ILE A 75 -2.06 -5.65 -11.83
C ILE A 75 -2.38 -4.21 -11.48
N ASN A 76 -3.45 -3.66 -12.08
CA ASN A 76 -4.01 -2.38 -11.68
C ASN A 76 -5.39 -2.61 -11.06
N ILE A 77 -5.59 -2.18 -9.81
CA ILE A 77 -6.88 -2.30 -9.13
C ILE A 77 -7.30 -0.92 -8.64
N GLU A 78 -8.56 -0.57 -8.89
CA GLU A 78 -9.21 0.58 -8.29
C GLU A 78 -10.45 0.13 -7.53
N VAL A 79 -10.54 0.50 -6.25
CA VAL A 79 -11.68 0.18 -5.38
C VAL A 79 -12.41 1.46 -5.02
N PHE A 80 -13.66 1.56 -5.45
CA PHE A 80 -14.55 2.67 -5.10
C PHE A 80 -15.24 2.41 -3.76
N GLY A 81 -14.45 2.42 -2.68
CA GLY A 81 -14.90 2.18 -1.31
C GLY A 81 -13.75 1.84 -0.37
N ALA A 82 -14.09 1.49 0.87
CA ALA A 82 -13.13 1.02 1.87
C ALA A 82 -12.67 -0.43 1.59
N CYS A 83 -11.52 -0.81 2.15
CA CYS A 83 -11.02 -2.17 2.09
C CYS A 83 -10.70 -2.76 3.48
N GLY A 84 -10.73 -4.10 3.54
CA GLY A 84 -10.41 -4.83 4.76
C GLY A 84 -8.90 -4.99 5.00
N TRP A 85 -8.53 -6.01 5.78
CA TRP A 85 -7.14 -6.26 6.16
C TRP A 85 -6.28 -6.66 4.97
N SER A 86 -4.99 -6.30 5.00
CA SER A 86 -3.97 -6.86 4.11
C SER A 86 -4.21 -6.64 2.61
N VAL A 87 -4.85 -5.52 2.23
CA VAL A 87 -4.95 -5.12 0.82
C VAL A 87 -3.56 -5.01 0.20
N GLY A 88 -3.36 -5.60 -0.99
CA GLY A 88 -2.06 -5.59 -1.66
C GLY A 88 -0.93 -6.28 -0.89
N GLU A 89 -1.25 -7.21 0.03
CA GLU A 89 -0.22 -8.00 0.70
C GLU A 89 0.63 -8.74 -0.33
N ASN A 90 1.95 -8.61 -0.19
CA ASN A 90 2.93 -9.27 -1.06
C ASN A 90 2.67 -8.98 -2.54
N LEU A 91 2.30 -7.72 -2.83
CA LEU A 91 2.25 -7.22 -4.20
C LEU A 91 3.66 -7.24 -4.80
N MET A 92 3.80 -7.87 -5.96
CA MET A 92 5.05 -7.96 -6.71
C MET A 92 5.20 -6.80 -7.70
N GLY A 93 4.09 -6.34 -8.28
CA GLY A 93 4.09 -5.26 -9.26
C GLY A 93 2.67 -4.73 -9.55
N GLY A 94 2.59 -3.56 -10.19
CA GLY A 94 1.32 -2.90 -10.51
C GLY A 94 0.88 -1.86 -9.46
N THR A 95 -0.36 -1.39 -9.54
CA THR A 95 -0.91 -0.35 -8.66
C THR A 95 -2.28 -0.73 -8.09
N ILE A 96 -2.47 -0.57 -6.78
CA ILE A 96 -3.78 -0.71 -6.12
C ILE A 96 -4.18 0.63 -5.51
N THR A 97 -5.29 1.21 -5.93
CA THR A 97 -5.83 2.47 -5.40
C THR A 97 -7.16 2.21 -4.69
N ILE A 98 -7.26 2.65 -3.43
CA ILE A 98 -8.44 2.53 -2.59
C ILE A 98 -9.03 3.92 -2.37
N HIS A 99 -10.22 4.18 -2.92
CA HIS A 99 -11.01 5.40 -2.70
C HIS A 99 -11.76 5.32 -1.37
N GLY A 100 -11.00 5.23 -0.28
CA GLY A 100 -11.52 5.04 1.07
C GLY A 100 -10.42 4.71 2.06
N SER A 101 -10.82 4.24 3.24
CA SER A 101 -9.87 3.81 4.26
C SER A 101 -9.56 2.32 4.14
N ALA A 102 -8.32 1.96 4.49
CA ALA A 102 -7.86 0.60 4.63
C ALA A 102 -7.81 0.20 6.10
N SER A 103 -8.13 -1.07 6.37
CA SER A 103 -7.96 -1.61 7.70
C SER A 103 -6.49 -2.03 7.93
N ALA A 104 -6.23 -2.97 8.84
CA ALA A 104 -4.86 -3.30 9.26
C ALA A 104 -4.02 -3.91 8.12
N ASN A 105 -2.69 -3.79 8.22
CA ASN A 105 -1.72 -4.48 7.37
C ASN A 105 -1.75 -4.13 5.86
N ALA A 106 -2.26 -2.95 5.47
CA ALA A 106 -2.21 -2.52 4.08
C ALA A 106 -0.78 -2.61 3.51
N ALA A 107 -0.62 -3.17 2.30
CA ALA A 107 0.66 -3.42 1.64
C ALA A 107 1.68 -4.24 2.44
N ALA A 108 1.23 -5.09 3.37
CA ALA A 108 2.11 -5.96 4.14
C ALA A 108 3.01 -6.78 3.21
N SER A 109 4.32 -6.79 3.48
CA SER A 109 5.29 -7.57 2.68
C SER A 109 5.31 -7.29 1.17
N ALA A 110 4.77 -6.17 0.69
CA ALA A 110 4.83 -5.84 -0.74
C ALA A 110 6.31 -5.70 -1.20
N HIS A 111 6.67 -6.45 -2.23
CA HIS A 111 8.03 -6.48 -2.80
C HIS A 111 8.22 -5.41 -3.86
N GLY A 112 7.14 -5.04 -4.56
CA GLY A 112 7.14 -4.01 -5.57
C GLY A 112 5.75 -3.40 -5.74
N GLY A 113 5.57 -2.69 -6.85
CA GLY A 113 4.32 -1.99 -7.12
C GLY A 113 4.01 -0.86 -6.14
N LYS A 114 2.78 -0.36 -6.24
CA LYS A 114 2.29 0.77 -5.46
C LYS A 114 0.91 0.50 -4.89
N VAL A 115 0.71 0.82 -3.62
CA VAL A 115 -0.62 0.80 -2.96
C VAL A 115 -0.93 2.21 -2.48
N CYS A 116 -2.02 2.79 -2.97
CA CYS A 116 -2.50 4.13 -2.64
C CYS A 116 -3.80 4.05 -1.84
N ILE A 117 -3.80 4.54 -0.61
CA ILE A 117 -4.98 4.64 0.26
C ILE A 117 -5.42 6.10 0.33
N LEU A 118 -6.55 6.42 -0.32
CA LEU A 118 -7.15 7.75 -0.35
C LEU A 118 -8.02 8.00 0.90
N GLY A 119 -7.48 7.64 2.05
CA GLY A 119 -8.10 7.74 3.36
C GLY A 119 -7.11 7.37 4.45
N ASN A 120 -7.59 6.82 5.57
CA ASN A 120 -6.73 6.34 6.65
C ASN A 120 -6.32 4.87 6.41
N ALA A 121 -5.16 4.47 6.91
CA ALA A 121 -4.81 3.06 7.10
C ALA A 121 -4.72 2.76 8.60
N SER A 122 -5.19 1.57 9.02
CA SER A 122 -5.17 1.20 10.44
C SER A 122 -3.76 0.80 10.90
N SER A 123 -3.67 -0.02 11.96
CA SER A 123 -2.41 -0.53 12.48
C SER A 123 -1.60 -1.30 11.45
N ARG A 124 -0.27 -1.28 11.62
CA ARG A 124 0.67 -2.11 10.86
C ARG A 124 0.62 -1.89 9.34
N ALA A 125 0.19 -0.73 8.88
CA ALA A 125 0.28 -0.36 7.47
C ALA A 125 1.76 -0.42 7.03
N GLY A 126 2.05 -1.11 5.93
CA GLY A 126 3.42 -1.31 5.44
C GLY A 126 4.28 -2.25 6.31
N ILE A 127 3.67 -3.09 7.17
CA ILE A 127 4.43 -4.08 7.95
C ILE A 127 5.26 -4.99 7.04
N SER A 128 6.54 -5.12 7.36
CA SER A 128 7.52 -5.88 6.61
C SER A 128 7.62 -5.49 5.13
N LEU A 129 7.37 -4.23 4.75
CA LEU A 129 7.49 -3.77 3.36
C LEU A 129 8.90 -4.08 2.79
N LYS A 130 8.98 -4.62 1.56
CA LYS A 130 10.22 -5.20 1.00
C LYS A 130 10.66 -4.58 -0.33
N GLY A 131 10.15 -3.39 -0.66
CA GLY A 131 10.51 -2.69 -1.89
C GLY A 131 9.36 -1.95 -2.55
N GLY A 132 8.11 -2.28 -2.21
CA GLY A 132 6.93 -1.56 -2.70
C GLY A 132 6.83 -0.12 -2.21
N THR A 133 5.86 0.61 -2.78
CA THR A 133 5.48 1.95 -2.33
C THR A 133 4.09 1.93 -1.72
N LEU A 134 3.94 2.42 -0.48
CA LEU A 134 2.65 2.65 0.17
C LEU A 134 2.42 4.14 0.34
N ILE A 135 1.32 4.66 -0.19
CA ILE A 135 0.88 6.05 -0.01
C ILE A 135 -0.42 6.05 0.79
N VAL A 136 -0.49 6.84 1.84
CA VAL A 136 -1.68 7.06 2.66
C VAL A 136 -1.94 8.56 2.74
N THR A 137 -3.08 9.01 2.22
CA THR A 137 -3.44 10.44 2.21
C THR A 137 -3.96 10.93 3.56
N GLY A 138 -4.42 10.02 4.42
CA GLY A 138 -4.81 10.29 5.80
C GLY A 138 -3.76 9.84 6.82
N ASN A 139 -4.24 9.29 7.93
CA ASN A 139 -3.42 8.84 9.06
C ASN A 139 -3.07 7.35 8.97
N VAL A 140 -2.02 6.95 9.67
CA VAL A 140 -1.66 5.54 9.90
C VAL A 140 -1.65 5.18 11.38
N GLY A 141 -2.06 3.96 11.70
CA GLY A 141 -2.19 3.48 13.07
C GLY A 141 -0.88 2.95 13.69
N TYR A 142 -1.02 2.42 14.91
CA TYR A 142 0.05 1.79 15.70
C TYR A 142 0.91 0.80 14.90
N GLY A 143 2.23 0.85 15.09
CA GLY A 143 3.17 -0.15 14.56
C GLY A 143 3.26 -0.17 13.04
N SER A 144 2.91 0.93 12.38
CA SER A 144 3.05 1.06 10.93
C SER A 144 4.53 1.05 10.54
N ALA A 145 4.84 0.45 9.39
CA ALA A 145 6.18 0.16 8.91
C ALA A 145 7.04 -0.71 9.86
N PHE A 146 6.43 -1.46 10.78
CA PHE A 146 7.15 -2.43 11.61
C PHE A 146 7.92 -3.42 10.73
N MET A 147 9.21 -3.61 11.02
CA MET A 147 10.11 -4.50 10.27
C MET A 147 10.22 -4.18 8.78
N MET A 148 10.00 -2.93 8.36
CA MET A 148 10.20 -2.50 6.98
C MET A 148 11.64 -2.77 6.54
N GLN A 149 11.79 -3.51 5.43
CA GLN A 149 13.07 -4.02 4.94
C GLN A 149 13.63 -3.19 3.77
N GLN A 150 12.74 -2.65 2.94
CA GLN A 150 13.07 -1.74 1.84
C GLN A 150 11.77 -1.06 1.36
N GLY A 151 11.91 -0.05 0.51
CA GLY A 151 10.79 0.56 -0.21
C GLY A 151 10.51 1.99 0.24
N CYS A 152 9.28 2.42 0.05
CA CYS A 152 8.84 3.78 0.37
C CYS A 152 7.47 3.78 1.03
N MET A 153 7.32 4.53 2.12
CA MET A 153 6.02 4.81 2.70
C MET A 153 5.80 6.32 2.79
N ILE A 154 4.66 6.82 2.33
CA ILE A 154 4.30 8.24 2.38
C ILE A 154 2.98 8.35 3.13
N VAL A 155 2.95 9.15 4.19
CA VAL A 155 1.77 9.41 5.02
C VAL A 155 1.55 10.92 5.06
N CYS A 156 0.46 11.41 4.46
CA CYS A 156 0.19 12.84 4.44
C CYS A 156 -0.35 13.35 5.80
N GLY A 157 -1.01 12.48 6.57
CA GLY A 157 -1.51 12.77 7.92
C GLY A 157 -0.56 12.36 9.03
N ASN A 158 -1.14 11.95 10.16
CA ASN A 158 -0.44 11.58 11.39
C ASN A 158 -0.05 10.10 11.40
N ALA A 159 1.02 9.79 12.13
CA ALA A 159 1.45 8.44 12.45
C ALA A 159 1.26 8.12 13.94
N GLY A 160 0.68 6.96 14.23
CA GLY A 160 0.52 6.44 15.58
C GLY A 160 1.84 6.05 16.25
N GLU A 161 1.73 5.40 17.41
CA GLU A 161 2.88 4.93 18.19
C GLU A 161 3.67 3.83 17.48
N ASN A 162 4.97 3.74 17.80
CA ASN A 162 5.90 2.72 17.31
C ASN A 162 6.01 2.70 15.78
N LEU A 163 6.01 3.88 15.16
CA LEU A 163 6.27 4.01 13.72
C LEU A 163 7.68 3.51 13.39
N ALA A 164 7.79 2.69 12.34
CA ALA A 164 9.06 2.19 11.81
C ALA A 164 9.85 1.33 12.80
N ASP A 165 9.16 0.71 13.76
CA ASP A 165 9.81 -0.17 14.74
C ASP A 165 10.57 -1.30 14.05
N SER A 166 11.85 -1.47 14.40
CA SER A 166 12.77 -2.42 13.79
C SER A 166 12.92 -2.28 12.27
N ILE A 167 12.89 -1.04 11.76
CA ILE A 167 13.20 -0.76 10.34
C ILE A 167 14.64 -1.16 10.00
N TYR A 168 14.81 -1.81 8.85
CA TYR A 168 16.11 -2.17 8.29
C TYR A 168 16.53 -1.16 7.22
N ASP A 169 15.71 -0.91 6.20
CA ASP A 169 16.06 0.03 5.13
C ASP A 169 14.82 0.63 4.45
N GLY A 170 15.05 1.61 3.58
CA GLY A 170 14.03 2.38 2.89
C GLY A 170 13.76 3.74 3.55
N ALA A 171 12.71 4.42 3.07
CA ALA A 171 12.37 5.75 3.56
C ALA A 171 10.87 5.88 3.83
N ILE A 172 10.53 6.50 4.95
CA ILE A 172 9.17 6.82 5.34
C ILE A 172 9.06 8.34 5.44
N TYR A 173 7.98 8.91 4.90
CA TYR A 173 7.70 10.35 4.95
C TYR A 173 6.38 10.59 5.67
N VAL A 174 6.37 11.46 6.67
CA VAL A 174 5.16 11.80 7.44
C VAL A 174 4.93 13.31 7.40
N GLY A 175 3.80 13.75 6.84
CA GLY A 175 3.41 15.16 6.72
C GLY A 175 2.80 15.75 7.98
N GLY A 176 2.20 14.92 8.84
CA GLY A 176 1.61 15.31 10.12
C GLY A 176 2.53 15.09 11.32
N THR A 177 1.91 14.76 12.46
CA THR A 177 2.62 14.44 13.71
C THR A 177 2.94 12.96 13.81
N ILE A 178 4.08 12.63 14.43
CA ILE A 178 4.49 11.27 14.75
C ILE A 178 4.37 11.11 16.27
N SER A 179 3.58 10.13 16.73
CA SER A 179 3.39 9.90 18.17
C SER A 179 4.67 9.40 18.85
N SER A 180 5.25 8.32 18.31
CA SER A 180 6.57 7.83 18.72
C SER A 180 7.21 7.03 17.59
N LEU A 181 8.54 7.05 17.54
CA LEU A 181 9.31 6.14 16.71
C LEU A 181 9.52 4.82 17.47
N GLY A 182 9.63 3.73 16.71
CA GLY A 182 10.04 2.45 17.25
C GLY A 182 11.56 2.27 17.29
N ALA A 183 12.00 1.06 17.61
CA ALA A 183 13.42 0.74 17.73
C ALA A 183 14.15 0.93 16.40
N ASP A 184 15.37 1.47 16.48
CA ASP A 184 16.28 1.72 15.35
C ASP A 184 15.74 2.68 14.26
N ALA A 185 14.65 3.40 14.52
CA ALA A 185 14.15 4.46 13.65
C ALA A 185 14.65 5.84 14.09
N THR A 186 15.04 6.69 13.13
CA THR A 186 15.46 8.08 13.36
C THR A 186 14.89 9.02 12.31
N ILE A 187 14.73 10.29 12.68
CA ILE A 187 14.38 11.36 11.73
C ILE A 187 15.67 11.92 11.12
N GLU A 188 15.65 12.14 9.81
CA GLU A 188 16.70 12.83 9.07
C GLU A 188 16.16 14.09 8.35
N PRO A 189 17.03 15.07 8.05
CA PRO A 189 16.65 16.21 7.22
C PRO A 189 16.18 15.77 5.83
N MET A 190 15.14 16.44 5.33
CA MET A 190 14.68 16.28 3.94
C MET A 190 15.71 16.83 2.95
N SER A 191 16.09 16.02 1.96
CA SER A 191 16.88 16.44 0.80
C SER A 191 15.98 16.88 -0.37
N GLU A 192 16.56 17.51 -1.39
CA GLU A 192 15.80 17.86 -2.60
C GLU A 192 15.35 16.62 -3.38
N GLN A 193 16.12 15.53 -3.35
CA GLN A 193 15.71 14.25 -3.95
C GLN A 193 14.46 13.67 -3.26
N ASP A 194 14.36 13.84 -1.94
CA ASP A 194 13.19 13.42 -1.19
C ASP A 194 11.95 14.21 -1.61
N TRP A 195 12.08 15.53 -1.79
CA TRP A 195 11.00 16.38 -2.30
C TRP A 195 10.58 16.05 -3.73
N GLN A 196 11.55 15.80 -4.63
CA GLN A 196 11.27 15.35 -5.99
C GLN A 196 10.50 14.03 -6.01
N LYS A 197 10.86 13.10 -5.13
CA LYS A 197 10.15 11.83 -4.97
C LYS A 197 8.71 12.05 -4.49
N LEU A 198 8.51 12.90 -3.49
CA LEU A 198 7.16 13.22 -3.01
C LEU A 198 6.30 13.86 -4.11
N GLU A 199 6.86 14.77 -4.89
CA GLU A 199 6.17 15.41 -6.04
C GLU A 199 5.75 14.37 -7.08
N GLN A 200 6.66 13.45 -7.44
CA GLN A 200 6.37 12.37 -8.38
C GLN A 200 5.23 11.47 -7.90
N GLU A 201 5.17 11.16 -6.61
CA GLU A 201 4.20 10.21 -6.06
C GLU A 201 2.85 10.85 -5.70
N LEU A 202 2.83 12.10 -5.25
CA LEU A 202 1.65 12.77 -4.71
C LEU A 202 0.91 13.65 -5.71
N SER A 203 1.60 14.26 -6.68
CA SER A 203 0.95 15.14 -7.67
C SER A 203 -0.07 14.43 -8.57
N PRO A 204 0.13 13.14 -8.98
CA PRO A 204 -0.92 12.37 -9.64
C PRO A 204 -2.17 12.15 -8.80
N LEU A 205 -2.08 12.27 -7.47
CA LEU A 205 -3.20 12.20 -6.54
C LEU A 205 -3.80 13.59 -6.23
N GLY A 206 -3.32 14.64 -6.90
CA GLY A 206 -3.76 16.02 -6.67
C GLY A 206 -3.26 16.64 -5.37
N ILE A 207 -2.18 16.10 -4.78
CA ILE A 207 -1.62 16.55 -3.51
C ILE A 207 -0.29 17.25 -3.77
N ALA A 208 -0.16 18.50 -3.34
CA ALA A 208 1.08 19.28 -3.42
C ALA A 208 1.95 19.02 -2.17
N PRO A 209 3.08 18.28 -2.26
CA PRO A 209 3.86 17.91 -1.08
C PRO A 209 4.40 19.10 -0.28
N ARG A 210 4.71 20.20 -0.97
CA ARG A 210 5.30 21.40 -0.37
C ARG A 210 4.34 22.17 0.54
N GLU A 211 3.07 21.79 0.58
CA GLU A 211 2.08 22.31 1.55
C GLU A 211 2.16 21.60 2.91
N TYR A 212 2.97 20.55 3.02
CA TYR A 212 3.16 19.74 4.24
C TYR A 212 4.56 19.95 4.83
N ASP A 213 4.68 19.74 6.14
CA ASP A 213 5.96 19.67 6.85
C ASP A 213 6.45 18.22 6.96
N PHE A 214 6.78 17.64 5.80
CA PHE A 214 7.22 16.25 5.73
C PHE A 214 8.51 16.01 6.51
N LYS A 215 8.46 15.00 7.37
CA LYS A 215 9.60 14.45 8.11
C LYS A 215 10.01 13.14 7.47
N LYS A 216 11.32 12.95 7.26
CA LYS A 216 11.88 11.69 6.76
C LYS A 216 12.31 10.81 7.92
N ILE A 217 11.89 9.56 7.90
CA ILE A 217 12.24 8.53 8.87
C ILE A 217 12.98 7.41 8.14
N VAL A 218 14.11 7.00 8.70
CA VAL A 218 14.99 5.95 8.17
C VAL A 218 15.54 5.11 9.31
N CYS A 219 16.25 4.02 8.96
CA CYS A 219 17.00 3.23 9.92
C CYS A 219 18.23 3.98 10.46
N ALA A 220 18.37 4.03 11.79
CA ALA A 220 19.52 4.58 12.50
C ALA A 220 20.77 3.68 12.41
N LYS A 221 20.60 2.41 12.00
CA LYS A 221 21.66 1.40 11.81
C LYS A 221 22.45 1.12 13.09
N GLU A 222 21.81 1.21 14.25
CA GLU A 222 22.45 0.99 15.54
C GLU A 222 22.36 -0.48 16.00
N LEU A 223 21.34 -1.23 15.53
CA LEU A 223 21.05 -2.59 15.97
C LEU A 223 21.45 -3.69 14.96
N TYR A 224 22.37 -3.39 14.03
CA TYR A 224 22.84 -4.34 13.01
C TYR A 224 23.82 -5.40 13.55
N HIS A 225 24.58 -5.02 14.58
CA HIS A 225 25.59 -5.88 15.18
C HIS A 225 25.49 -5.81 16.69
N PHE A 226 25.30 -6.97 17.32
CA PHE A 226 25.30 -7.04 18.77
C PHE A 226 26.60 -6.46 19.33
N LYS A 227 26.45 -5.48 20.22
CA LYS A 227 27.57 -4.85 20.94
C LYS A 227 27.26 -4.93 22.43
N ALA A 228 27.92 -5.84 23.14
CA ALA A 228 27.72 -6.05 24.58
C ALA A 228 27.79 -4.75 25.40
N LYS A 229 28.66 -3.80 24.99
CA LYS A 229 28.79 -2.48 25.61
C LYS A 229 27.53 -1.60 25.55
N ASN A 230 26.58 -1.90 24.66
CA ASN A 230 25.34 -1.15 24.47
C ASN A 230 24.10 -1.94 24.94
N TRP A 231 24.26 -2.92 25.85
CA TRP A 231 23.20 -3.82 26.33
C TRP A 231 21.85 -3.13 26.61
N ALA A 232 21.84 -1.94 27.20
CA ALA A 232 20.61 -1.20 27.50
C ALA A 232 19.76 -0.95 26.24
N LYS A 233 20.37 -0.55 25.11
CA LYS A 233 19.66 -0.33 23.84
C LYS A 233 19.07 -1.62 23.26
N TRP A 234 19.69 -2.77 23.54
CA TRP A 234 19.21 -4.07 23.10
C TRP A 234 18.06 -4.58 23.97
N LYS A 235 18.08 -4.29 25.28
CA LYS A 235 17.02 -4.70 26.21
C LYS A 235 15.69 -4.03 25.91
N ASP A 236 15.70 -2.77 25.49
CA ASP A 236 14.47 -2.00 25.25
C ASP A 236 13.92 -2.18 23.82
N ALA A 237 14.68 -2.88 22.95
CA ALA A 237 14.29 -3.19 21.57
C ALA A 237 13.56 -4.54 21.41
N TYR A 238 13.51 -5.38 22.45
CA TYR A 238 12.89 -6.71 22.46
C TYR A 238 12.06 -6.92 23.73
#